data_AF-A0A7W2NH99-F1
#
_entry.id   AF-A0A7W2NH99-F1
#
_cell.length_a   1.000
_cell.length_b   1.000
_cell.length_c   1.000
_cell.angle_alpha   90.00
_cell.angle_beta   90.00
_cell.angle_gamma   90.00
#
_symmetry.space_group_name_H-M   'P 1'
#
loop_
_entity.id
_entity.type
_entity.pdbx_description
1 polymer ?
#
loop_
_entity_poly.entity_id
_entity_poly.type
_entity_poly.pdbx_seq_one_letter_code
_entity_poly.pdbx_strand_id
1 'polypeptide(L)'
;MIINFCGDFCLCDHIEQQVIDRISKEVFNNSPVILNLEGPILDSTTEYCQIFKSGPGISGHITTPKILNDLGVIGVSLANNHIMDYGNKGLLNTTNMLENIGVEYSGVVLPDKFKDHFIIRSEGVTLCVISICEQEWGGAKGTLGGSNTFQLHDISRKIKEFRKEYDHVIISYHGGLEFSSVPSPDLVQNMRYLTEQGASLILCHHTHKVNSFEYWNDVPIFFGLGNFIFNKTESTNCWRESLVLTIEFSKSSLSVLSSNVIRFNKNYTDFDFVDGVLNAAYINRDIEEYKLEWQNEINQQLDFHLSTVSPLQSITNRYLRFFLKKLGVNKLIFNSRYISFLRTVLVNDSIRSATIEALEQKLEIIENESSSRK
;
A
#
# COMPACT_ATOMS: atom_id res chain seq x y z
N MET A 1 -21.73 1.60 14.90
CA MET A 1 -20.64 2.51 14.46
C MET A 1 -20.44 2.36 12.97
N ILE A 2 -20.55 3.42 12.17
CA ILE A 2 -20.34 3.37 10.71
C ILE A 2 -19.01 4.05 10.36
N ILE A 3 -18.17 3.39 9.55
CA ILE A 3 -16.90 3.92 9.05
C ILE A 3 -16.77 3.66 7.56
N ASN A 4 -16.23 4.64 6.82
CA ASN A 4 -15.83 4.49 5.43
C ASN A 4 -14.34 4.12 5.34
N PHE A 5 -14.00 3.16 4.48
CA PHE A 5 -12.62 2.79 4.16
C PHE A 5 -12.31 3.09 2.70
N CYS A 6 -11.18 3.74 2.46
CA CYS A 6 -10.74 4.13 1.13
C CYS A 6 -9.34 3.59 0.82
N GLY A 7 -9.00 3.55 -0.47
CA GLY A 7 -7.69 3.16 -0.93
C GLY A 7 -6.60 4.20 -0.70
N ASP A 8 -5.62 4.20 -1.59
CA ASP A 8 -4.40 4.98 -1.43
C ASP A 8 -4.65 6.47 -1.62
N PHE A 9 -4.17 7.26 -0.67
CA PHE A 9 -4.25 8.70 -0.65
C PHE A 9 -2.83 9.27 -0.68
N CYS A 10 -2.51 9.97 -1.76
CA CYS A 10 -1.35 10.85 -1.87
C CYS A 10 -1.76 12.07 -2.69
N LEU A 11 -2.12 13.16 -2.00
CA LEU A 11 -2.44 14.43 -2.64
C LEU A 11 -1.15 15.03 -3.22
N CYS A 12 -0.84 14.74 -4.47
CA CYS A 12 0.38 15.20 -5.15
C CYS A 12 0.27 16.67 -5.59
N ASP A 13 -0.95 17.16 -5.84
CA ASP A 13 -1.24 18.52 -6.30
C ASP A 13 -2.57 19.01 -5.70
N HIS A 14 -2.99 20.23 -6.02
CA HIS A 14 -4.25 20.80 -5.59
C HIS A 14 -5.47 19.96 -6.03
N ILE A 15 -6.51 19.98 -5.20
CA ILE A 15 -7.84 19.47 -5.51
C ILE A 15 -8.88 20.52 -5.11
N GLU A 16 -9.88 20.73 -5.96
CA GLU A 16 -10.89 21.76 -5.74
C GLU A 16 -11.77 21.42 -4.53
N GLN A 17 -12.07 22.42 -3.70
CA GLN A 17 -12.89 22.22 -2.49
C GLN A 17 -14.27 21.63 -2.81
N GLN A 18 -14.89 22.00 -3.94
CA GLN A 18 -16.20 21.46 -4.32
C GLN A 18 -16.18 19.93 -4.43
N VAL A 19 -15.07 19.35 -4.88
CA VAL A 19 -14.91 17.90 -5.06
C VAL A 19 -14.86 17.24 -3.69
N ILE A 20 -14.12 17.84 -2.75
CA ILE A 20 -14.03 17.38 -1.36
C ILE A 20 -15.40 17.43 -0.69
N ASP A 21 -16.11 18.55 -0.80
CA ASP A 21 -17.44 18.71 -0.20
C ASP A 21 -18.44 17.69 -0.79
N ARG A 22 -18.34 17.43 -2.10
CA ARG A 22 -19.15 16.43 -2.80
C ARG A 22 -18.82 15.01 -2.35
N ILE A 23 -17.55 14.66 -2.17
CA ILE A 23 -17.14 13.37 -1.62
C ILE A 23 -17.70 13.18 -0.20
N SER A 24 -17.47 14.15 0.69
CA SER A 24 -17.93 14.06 2.08
C SER A 24 -19.43 13.84 2.16
N LYS A 25 -20.20 14.50 1.29
CA LYS A 25 -21.67 14.38 1.26
C LYS A 25 -22.18 13.13 0.53
N GLU A 26 -21.76 12.91 -0.72
CA GLU A 26 -22.34 11.90 -1.61
C GLU A 26 -21.72 10.52 -1.42
N VAL A 27 -20.44 10.44 -1.04
CA VAL A 27 -19.71 9.18 -0.89
C VAL A 27 -19.69 8.73 0.56
N PHE A 28 -19.35 9.64 1.48
CA PHE A 28 -19.19 9.29 2.90
C PHE A 28 -20.42 9.53 3.75
N ASN A 29 -21.40 10.28 3.22
CA ASN A 29 -22.57 10.75 3.98
C ASN A 29 -22.16 11.39 5.33
N ASN A 30 -21.06 12.15 5.31
CA ASN A 30 -20.38 12.77 6.46
C ASN A 30 -20.02 11.80 7.60
N SER A 31 -19.88 10.50 7.30
CA SER A 31 -19.44 9.50 8.27
C SER A 31 -17.92 9.40 8.32
N PRO A 32 -17.31 9.01 9.46
CA PRO A 32 -15.86 8.97 9.63
C PRO A 32 -15.14 8.11 8.59
N VAL A 33 -13.91 8.49 8.24
CA VAL A 33 -13.11 7.85 7.19
C VAL A 33 -11.78 7.31 7.73
N ILE A 34 -11.38 6.12 7.26
CA ILE A 34 -10.03 5.56 7.42
C ILE A 34 -9.45 5.26 6.04
N LEU A 35 -8.17 5.58 5.82
CA LEU A 35 -7.51 5.39 4.52
C LEU A 35 -6.02 5.06 4.66
N ASN A 36 -5.36 4.70 3.55
CA ASN A 36 -3.89 4.59 3.49
C ASN A 36 -3.31 5.93 3.02
N LEU A 37 -2.53 6.61 3.87
CA LEU A 37 -1.84 7.85 3.51
C LEU A 37 -0.44 7.48 3.00
N GLU A 38 -0.29 7.49 1.69
CA GLU A 38 0.89 7.02 0.99
C GLU A 38 1.92 8.13 0.77
N GLY A 39 3.12 7.92 1.31
CA GLY A 39 4.18 8.92 1.27
C GLY A 39 4.09 9.98 2.37
N PRO A 40 5.22 10.65 2.67
CA PRO A 40 5.26 11.71 3.67
C PRO A 40 4.60 13.00 3.16
N ILE A 41 4.03 13.77 4.08
CA ILE A 41 3.62 15.16 3.83
C ILE A 41 4.84 16.03 4.11
N LEU A 42 5.19 16.89 3.16
CA LEU A 42 6.34 17.79 3.28
C LEU A 42 5.90 19.22 3.57
N ASP A 43 6.56 19.86 4.53
CA ASP A 43 6.37 21.27 4.81
C ASP A 43 7.24 22.18 3.93
N SER A 44 6.96 23.49 3.92
CA SER A 44 7.69 24.48 3.11
C SER A 44 8.92 25.09 3.80
N THR A 45 9.14 24.77 5.08
CA THR A 45 10.17 25.36 5.95
C THR A 45 11.39 24.47 6.14
N THR A 46 11.25 23.17 5.90
CA THR A 46 12.28 22.16 6.07
C THR A 46 12.90 21.79 4.73
N GLU A 47 14.22 21.69 4.69
CA GLU A 47 14.92 21.11 3.55
C GLU A 47 14.86 19.58 3.61
N TYR A 48 14.23 19.00 2.59
CA TYR A 48 14.06 17.56 2.42
C TYR A 48 14.96 17.05 1.29
N CYS A 49 15.56 15.88 1.49
CA CYS A 49 16.28 15.15 0.46
C CYS A 49 15.60 13.81 0.25
N GLN A 50 15.31 13.47 -1.01
CA GLN A 50 14.83 12.15 -1.34
C GLN A 50 15.92 11.12 -1.00
N ILE A 51 15.54 10.00 -0.40
CA ILE A 51 16.46 8.89 -0.13
C ILE A 51 16.95 8.26 -1.44
N PHE A 52 18.12 7.62 -1.38
CA PHE A 52 18.60 6.83 -2.51
C PHE A 52 17.78 5.53 -2.59
N LYS A 53 16.90 5.45 -3.58
CA LYS A 53 16.07 4.27 -3.82
C LYS A 53 15.77 4.07 -5.30
N SER A 54 15.25 2.89 -5.62
CA SER A 54 14.63 2.65 -6.92
C SER A 54 13.23 3.28 -6.97
N GLY A 55 12.86 3.85 -8.12
CA GLY A 55 11.54 4.48 -8.31
C GLY A 55 11.48 5.97 -7.93
N PRO A 56 10.31 6.61 -8.17
CA PRO A 56 10.12 8.02 -7.86
C PRO A 56 10.03 8.28 -6.35
N GLY A 57 10.46 9.47 -5.93
CA GLY A 57 10.08 10.01 -4.62
C GLY A 57 8.64 10.50 -4.67
N ILE A 58 7.82 10.05 -3.73
CA ILE A 58 6.41 10.40 -3.59
C ILE A 58 6.25 11.20 -2.30
N SER A 59 5.46 12.27 -2.37
CA SER A 59 5.12 13.11 -1.23
C SER A 59 3.76 13.76 -1.40
N GLY A 60 3.07 13.94 -0.28
CA GLY A 60 1.84 14.72 -0.20
C GLY A 60 2.09 16.24 -0.15
N HIS A 61 1.19 16.99 -0.75
CA HIS A 61 1.14 18.44 -0.78
C HIS A 61 0.87 19.00 0.63
N ILE A 62 1.38 20.20 0.92
CA ILE A 62 1.27 20.85 2.25
C ILE A 62 -0.18 21.04 2.74
N THR A 63 -1.15 21.08 1.83
CA THR A 63 -2.58 21.21 2.19
C THR A 63 -3.22 19.88 2.60
N THR A 64 -2.50 18.77 2.54
CA THR A 64 -3.02 17.43 2.89
C THR A 64 -3.74 17.41 4.25
N PRO A 65 -3.19 17.97 5.35
CA PRO A 65 -3.87 17.97 6.65
C PRO A 65 -5.26 18.63 6.62
N LYS A 66 -5.41 19.72 5.84
CA LYS A 66 -6.71 20.37 5.66
C LYS A 66 -7.69 19.44 4.94
N ILE A 67 -7.25 18.80 3.86
CA ILE A 67 -8.09 17.89 3.07
C ILE A 67 -8.51 16.67 3.90
N LEU A 68 -7.63 16.11 4.72
CA LEU A 68 -7.99 15.01 5.64
C LEU A 68 -9.10 15.42 6.61
N ASN A 69 -9.01 16.61 7.20
CA ASN A 69 -10.06 17.14 8.09
C ASN A 69 -11.39 17.36 7.36
N ASP A 70 -11.36 17.97 6.17
CA ASP A 70 -12.58 18.26 5.38
C ASP A 70 -13.29 16.98 4.92
N LEU A 71 -12.54 15.89 4.72
CA LEU A 71 -13.06 14.56 4.39
C LEU A 71 -13.58 13.79 5.61
N GLY A 72 -13.38 14.29 6.84
CA GLY A 72 -13.74 13.58 8.06
C GLY A 72 -12.87 12.35 8.33
N VAL A 73 -11.60 12.39 7.91
CA VAL A 73 -10.64 11.32 8.20
C VAL A 73 -10.32 11.32 9.69
N ILE A 74 -10.46 10.14 10.31
CA ILE A 74 -10.20 9.94 11.74
C ILE A 74 -8.97 9.07 12.00
N GLY A 75 -8.50 8.34 10.99
CA GLY A 75 -7.35 7.45 11.12
C GLY A 75 -6.70 7.15 9.78
N VAL A 76 -5.38 7.01 9.75
CA VAL A 76 -4.63 6.65 8.53
C VAL A 76 -3.63 5.52 8.77
N SER A 77 -3.46 4.65 7.77
CA SER A 77 -2.27 3.81 7.68
C SER A 77 -1.12 4.62 7.10
N LEU A 78 0.05 4.53 7.74
CA LEU A 78 1.35 5.00 7.24
C LEU A 78 2.27 3.83 6.88
N ALA A 79 1.81 2.59 7.05
CA ALA A 79 2.58 1.42 6.63
C ALA A 79 2.49 1.28 5.12
N ASN A 80 3.38 1.97 4.40
CA ASN A 80 3.55 1.85 2.96
C ASN A 80 5.03 1.99 2.59
N ASN A 81 5.35 1.65 1.35
CA ASN A 81 6.70 1.71 0.80
C ASN A 81 7.22 3.14 0.55
N HIS A 82 6.32 4.14 0.58
CA HIS A 82 6.65 5.53 0.28
C HIS A 82 6.86 6.42 1.51
N ILE A 83 6.45 6.02 2.71
CA ILE A 83 6.51 6.89 3.91
C ILE A 83 7.92 7.40 4.25
N MET A 84 8.95 6.66 3.82
CA MET A 84 10.36 7.01 4.02
C MET A 84 11.04 7.68 2.83
N ASP A 85 10.30 8.06 1.79
CA ASP A 85 10.89 8.62 0.57
C ASP A 85 11.75 9.86 0.79
N TYR A 86 11.49 10.59 1.89
CA TYR A 86 12.23 11.76 2.35
C TYR A 86 12.83 11.57 3.75
N GLY A 87 13.09 10.31 4.11
CA GLY A 87 13.73 9.88 5.34
C GLY A 87 12.96 10.23 6.62
N ASN A 88 13.65 10.11 7.76
CA ASN A 88 13.06 10.36 9.08
C ASN A 88 12.47 11.76 9.24
N LYS A 89 13.00 12.78 8.54
CA LYS A 89 12.42 14.13 8.57
C LYS A 89 11.00 14.14 7.99
N GLY A 90 10.79 13.50 6.84
CA GLY A 90 9.47 13.40 6.21
C GLY A 90 8.49 12.61 7.07
N LEU A 91 8.94 11.48 7.64
CA LEU A 91 8.14 10.69 8.57
C LEU A 91 7.72 11.50 9.81
N LEU A 92 8.67 12.14 10.49
CA LEU A 92 8.39 12.93 11.71
C LEU A 92 7.48 14.14 11.43
N ASN A 93 7.70 14.84 10.31
CA ASN A 93 6.81 15.94 9.93
C ASN A 93 5.38 15.44 9.71
N THR A 94 5.22 14.31 9.01
CA THR A 94 3.92 13.70 8.75
C THR A 94 3.21 13.32 10.04
N THR A 95 3.89 12.64 10.97
CA THR A 95 3.27 12.24 12.24
C THR A 95 2.92 13.45 13.10
N ASN A 96 3.77 14.47 13.16
CA ASN A 96 3.48 15.70 13.90
C ASN A 96 2.25 16.44 13.31
N MET A 97 2.13 16.50 11.98
CA MET A 97 0.98 17.09 11.33
C MET A 97 -0.32 16.35 11.67
N LEU A 98 -0.30 15.01 11.63
CA LEU A 98 -1.47 14.18 11.98
C LEU A 98 -1.88 14.36 13.45
N GLU A 99 -0.91 14.40 14.37
CA GLU A 99 -1.15 14.66 15.79
C GLU A 99 -1.77 16.04 16.02
N ASN A 100 -1.28 17.07 15.31
CA ASN A 100 -1.81 18.43 15.43
C ASN A 100 -3.26 18.58 14.97
N ILE A 101 -3.70 17.78 13.98
CA ILE A 101 -5.09 17.78 13.50
C ILE A 101 -5.97 16.73 14.22
N GLY A 102 -5.40 15.93 15.12
CA GLY A 102 -6.13 14.90 15.86
C GLY A 102 -6.50 13.66 15.02
N VAL A 103 -5.79 13.39 13.93
CA VAL A 103 -5.98 12.19 13.11
C VAL A 103 -5.10 11.07 13.65
N GLU A 104 -5.71 9.92 13.98
CA GLU A 104 -4.94 8.76 14.40
C GLU A 104 -4.10 8.18 13.27
N TYR A 105 -3.04 7.48 13.62
CA TYR A 105 -2.18 6.85 12.63
C TYR A 105 -1.50 5.61 13.18
N SER A 106 -1.13 4.70 12.30
CA SER A 106 -0.36 3.52 12.65
C SER A 106 0.48 3.03 11.48
N GLY A 107 1.34 2.04 11.75
CA GLY A 107 2.13 1.37 10.73
C GLY A 107 3.56 1.89 10.59
N VAL A 108 4.11 2.55 11.61
CA VAL A 108 5.46 3.11 11.57
C VAL A 108 6.25 2.86 12.85
N VAL A 109 7.57 2.77 12.70
CA VAL A 109 8.55 2.87 13.76
C VAL A 109 9.14 4.27 13.72
N LEU A 110 9.05 4.98 14.84
CA LEU A 110 9.71 6.25 15.12
C LEU A 110 10.95 6.00 16.00
N PRO A 111 11.90 6.95 16.11
CA PRO A 111 13.13 6.75 16.88
C PRO A 111 12.93 6.25 18.33
N ASP A 112 11.83 6.63 18.97
CA ASP A 112 11.51 6.32 20.37
C ASP A 112 10.18 5.57 20.56
N LYS A 113 9.47 5.27 19.47
CA LYS A 113 8.09 4.79 19.53
C LYS A 113 7.74 3.88 18.37
N PHE A 114 7.26 2.68 18.67
CA PHE A 114 6.59 1.85 17.70
C PHE A 114 5.09 2.13 17.74
N LYS A 115 4.51 2.63 16.63
CA LYS A 115 3.07 2.90 16.51
C LYS A 115 2.50 2.02 15.40
N ASP A 116 2.26 0.76 15.71
CA ASP A 116 1.79 -0.27 14.78
C ASP A 116 0.26 -0.35 14.66
N HIS A 117 -0.46 0.16 15.65
CA HIS A 117 -1.92 0.22 15.66
C HIS A 117 -2.45 1.53 16.24
N PHE A 118 -3.72 1.82 15.94
CA PHE A 118 -4.53 2.83 16.63
C PHE A 118 -5.92 2.25 16.97
N ILE A 119 -6.62 2.90 17.89
CA ILE A 119 -7.89 2.41 18.43
C ILE A 119 -8.99 3.44 18.21
N ILE A 120 -10.11 3.02 17.64
CA ILE A 120 -11.32 3.82 17.52
C ILE A 120 -12.35 3.31 18.51
N ARG A 121 -12.93 4.22 19.32
CA ARG A 121 -13.99 3.91 20.28
C ARG A 121 -15.19 4.81 20.01
N SER A 122 -16.33 4.23 19.68
CA SER A 122 -17.57 4.96 19.48
C SER A 122 -18.77 4.03 19.68
N GLU A 123 -19.90 4.57 20.17
CA GLU A 123 -21.15 3.81 20.33
C GLU A 123 -20.99 2.48 21.11
N GLY A 124 -20.04 2.42 22.04
CA GLY A 124 -19.73 1.22 22.81
C GLY A 124 -19.05 0.09 22.05
N VAL A 125 -18.60 0.32 20.81
CA VAL A 125 -17.81 -0.60 19.98
C VAL A 125 -16.35 -0.13 19.94
N THR A 126 -15.42 -1.08 19.94
CA THR A 126 -13.98 -0.85 19.92
C THR A 126 -13.32 -1.51 18.72
N LEU A 127 -12.62 -0.70 17.90
CA LEU A 127 -11.89 -1.17 16.74
C LEU A 127 -10.40 -0.95 16.96
N CYS A 128 -9.58 -1.96 16.69
CA CYS A 128 -8.13 -1.84 16.62
C CYS A 128 -7.70 -1.98 15.16
N VAL A 129 -7.01 -0.98 14.62
CA VAL A 129 -6.52 -0.95 13.24
C VAL A 129 -5.01 -1.14 13.24
N ILE A 130 -4.55 -2.30 12.78
CA ILE A 130 -3.13 -2.62 12.64
C ILE A 130 -2.72 -2.36 11.20
N SER A 131 -1.67 -1.57 11.01
CA SER A 131 -1.16 -1.22 9.69
C SER A 131 0.20 -1.88 9.45
N ILE A 132 0.33 -2.57 8.32
CA ILE A 132 1.51 -3.35 7.93
C ILE A 132 1.81 -3.20 6.44
N CYS A 133 3.09 -3.18 6.08
CA CYS A 133 3.56 -3.05 4.70
C CYS A 133 4.35 -4.29 4.30
N GLU A 134 4.23 -4.76 3.08
CA GLU A 134 5.16 -5.72 2.50
C GLU A 134 6.60 -5.20 2.63
N GLN A 135 7.57 -6.12 2.69
CA GLN A 135 8.95 -5.73 2.85
C GLN A 135 9.46 -5.01 1.59
N GLU A 136 9.53 -3.68 1.69
CA GLU A 136 9.97 -2.80 0.62
C GLU A 136 10.99 -1.76 1.10
N TRP A 137 11.40 -0.88 0.19
CA TRP A 137 12.13 0.33 0.56
C TRP A 137 11.38 1.09 1.65
N GLY A 138 12.10 1.60 2.64
CA GLY A 138 11.50 2.35 3.74
C GLY A 138 10.94 1.51 4.88
N GLY A 139 11.01 0.17 4.82
CA GLY A 139 10.76 -0.68 5.98
C GLY A 139 11.69 -0.34 7.15
N ALA A 140 11.16 -0.34 8.37
CA ALA A 140 11.95 -0.08 9.58
C ALA A 140 13.10 -1.09 9.72
N LYS A 141 14.29 -0.61 10.10
CA LYS A 141 15.51 -1.43 10.25
C LYS A 141 16.17 -1.19 11.60
N GLY A 142 16.15 -2.18 12.48
CA GLY A 142 16.76 -2.07 13.81
C GLY A 142 16.20 -0.88 14.58
N THR A 143 17.04 0.11 14.90
CA THR A 143 16.64 1.36 15.58
C THR A 143 16.27 2.50 14.64
N LEU A 144 16.36 2.30 13.32
CA LEU A 144 15.98 3.29 12.33
C LEU A 144 14.47 3.26 12.10
N GLY A 145 13.88 4.45 12.03
CA GLY A 145 12.46 4.61 11.72
C GLY A 145 12.12 4.10 10.31
N GLY A 146 10.85 3.79 10.10
CA GLY A 146 10.36 3.25 8.83
C GLY A 146 8.95 2.67 8.94
N SER A 147 8.46 2.11 7.85
CA SER A 147 7.17 1.41 7.83
C SER A 147 7.23 0.10 8.62
N ASN A 148 6.12 -0.26 9.24
CA ASN A 148 5.94 -1.52 9.96
C ASN A 148 5.86 -2.67 8.95
N THR A 149 6.95 -3.40 8.76
CA THR A 149 7.02 -4.47 7.76
C THR A 149 6.24 -5.71 8.20
N PHE A 150 5.63 -6.39 7.24
CA PHE A 150 4.85 -7.60 7.43
C PHE A 150 5.73 -8.76 7.88
N GLN A 151 5.43 -9.26 9.08
CA GLN A 151 6.03 -10.47 9.65
C GLN A 151 4.92 -11.38 10.14
N LEU A 152 4.60 -12.42 9.36
CA LEU A 152 3.43 -13.27 9.54
C LEU A 152 3.27 -13.78 10.99
N HIS A 153 4.35 -14.25 11.62
CA HIS A 153 4.31 -14.79 12.97
C HIS A 153 3.97 -13.73 14.02
N ASP A 154 4.53 -12.53 13.91
CA ASP A 154 4.35 -11.47 14.89
C ASP A 154 2.97 -10.84 14.79
N ILE A 155 2.49 -10.57 13.57
CA ILE A 155 1.14 -10.06 13.37
C ILE A 155 0.09 -11.08 13.83
N SER A 156 0.32 -12.38 13.58
CA SER A 156 -0.59 -13.45 14.01
C SER A 156 -0.76 -13.51 15.52
N ARG A 157 0.35 -13.40 16.27
CA ARG A 157 0.33 -13.36 17.74
C ARG A 157 -0.45 -12.13 18.22
N LYS A 158 -0.19 -10.97 17.61
CA LYS A 158 -0.81 -9.70 17.97
C LYS A 158 -2.31 -9.67 17.72
N ILE A 159 -2.76 -10.17 16.57
CA ILE A 159 -4.19 -10.29 16.26
C ILE A 159 -4.89 -11.09 17.36
N LYS A 160 -4.36 -12.26 17.73
CA LYS A 160 -4.91 -13.12 18.80
C LYS A 160 -4.98 -12.43 20.16
N GLU A 161 -4.00 -11.59 20.49
CA GLU A 161 -3.97 -10.82 21.73
C GLU A 161 -5.02 -9.71 21.70
N PHE A 162 -5.03 -8.91 20.63
CA PHE A 162 -5.95 -7.78 20.47
C PHE A 162 -7.41 -8.23 20.36
N ARG A 163 -7.67 -9.42 19.83
CA ARG A 163 -9.03 -9.98 19.81
C ARG A 163 -9.61 -10.29 21.18
N LYS A 164 -8.80 -10.36 22.23
CA LYS A 164 -9.27 -10.49 23.61
C LYS A 164 -9.67 -9.14 24.23
N GLU A 165 -9.18 -8.04 23.66
CA GLU A 165 -9.35 -6.69 24.20
C GLU A 165 -10.33 -5.83 23.38
N TYR A 166 -10.39 -6.05 22.07
CA TYR A 166 -11.16 -5.23 21.13
C TYR A 166 -12.23 -6.05 20.39
N ASP A 167 -13.38 -5.41 20.16
CA ASP A 167 -14.52 -6.00 19.46
C ASP A 167 -14.19 -6.34 17.99
N HIS A 168 -13.30 -5.57 17.36
CA HIS A 168 -12.79 -5.81 16.01
C HIS A 168 -11.30 -5.53 15.87
N VAL A 169 -10.61 -6.37 15.09
CA VAL A 169 -9.23 -6.14 14.66
C VAL A 169 -9.21 -6.06 13.14
N ILE A 170 -8.85 -4.90 12.64
CA ILE A 170 -8.80 -4.55 11.21
C ILE A 170 -7.35 -4.52 10.78
N ILE A 171 -7.04 -5.15 9.65
CA ILE A 171 -5.71 -5.14 9.05
C ILE A 171 -5.72 -4.23 7.83
N SER A 172 -4.87 -3.20 7.84
CA SER A 172 -4.50 -2.45 6.65
C SER A 172 -3.15 -2.98 6.16
N TYR A 173 -3.17 -3.70 5.03
CA TYR A 173 -1.99 -4.30 4.42
C TYR A 173 -1.59 -3.55 3.16
N HIS A 174 -0.37 -3.05 3.09
CA HIS A 174 0.15 -2.38 1.90
C HIS A 174 1.18 -3.26 1.19
N GLY A 175 0.76 -3.92 0.10
CA GLY A 175 1.63 -4.80 -0.68
C GLY A 175 0.87 -5.56 -1.76
N GLY A 176 1.56 -6.46 -2.44
CA GLY A 176 1.08 -7.16 -3.62
C GLY A 176 1.70 -6.63 -4.91
N LEU A 177 1.28 -7.17 -6.05
CA LEU A 177 1.84 -6.78 -7.34
C LEU A 177 1.13 -5.54 -7.90
N GLU A 178 1.86 -4.43 -8.03
CA GLU A 178 1.37 -3.21 -8.69
C GLU A 178 0.69 -3.51 -10.03
N PHE A 179 -0.44 -2.84 -10.26
CA PHE A 179 -1.24 -2.93 -11.49
C PHE A 179 -1.81 -4.31 -11.81
N SER A 180 -1.69 -5.29 -10.91
CA SER A 180 -2.37 -6.56 -11.07
C SER A 180 -3.84 -6.46 -10.65
N SER A 181 -4.70 -7.21 -11.35
CA SER A 181 -6.11 -7.38 -10.99
C SER A 181 -6.37 -8.69 -10.24
N VAL A 182 -5.32 -9.48 -9.96
CA VAL A 182 -5.38 -10.77 -9.26
C VAL A 182 -4.28 -10.81 -8.19
N PRO A 183 -4.59 -11.12 -6.92
CA PRO A 183 -3.57 -11.25 -5.88
C PRO A 183 -2.69 -12.48 -6.12
N SER A 184 -1.46 -12.44 -5.59
CA SER A 184 -0.61 -13.63 -5.60
C SER A 184 -1.19 -14.72 -4.69
N PRO A 185 -1.00 -16.02 -5.00
CA PRO A 185 -1.47 -17.10 -4.13
C PRO A 185 -0.92 -17.04 -2.70
N ASP A 186 0.30 -16.51 -2.52
CA ASP A 186 0.90 -16.34 -1.20
C ASP A 186 0.22 -15.22 -0.41
N LEU A 187 -0.13 -14.10 -1.07
CA LEU A 187 -0.92 -13.03 -0.44
C LEU A 187 -2.29 -13.55 0.03
N VAL A 188 -2.99 -14.29 -0.83
CA VAL A 188 -4.29 -14.91 -0.49
C VAL A 188 -4.17 -15.81 0.73
N GLN A 189 -3.22 -16.75 0.73
CA GLN A 189 -3.00 -17.66 1.86
C GLN A 189 -2.66 -16.92 3.16
N ASN A 190 -1.79 -15.92 3.07
CA ASN A 190 -1.41 -15.10 4.23
C ASN A 190 -2.63 -14.37 4.80
N MET A 191 -3.43 -13.70 3.97
CA MET A 191 -4.60 -12.96 4.44
C MET A 191 -5.67 -13.90 5.02
N ARG A 192 -5.96 -15.03 4.37
CA ARG A 192 -6.84 -16.08 4.93
C ARG A 192 -6.36 -16.57 6.29
N TYR A 193 -5.06 -16.80 6.44
CA TYR A 193 -4.49 -17.20 7.72
C TYR A 193 -4.66 -16.12 8.81
N LEU A 194 -4.53 -14.83 8.47
CA LEU A 194 -4.76 -13.74 9.42
C LEU A 194 -6.23 -13.67 9.89
N THR A 195 -7.21 -13.99 9.05
CA THR A 195 -8.61 -14.08 9.49
C THR A 195 -8.81 -15.24 10.46
N GLU A 196 -8.15 -16.39 10.24
CA GLU A 196 -8.14 -17.52 11.18
C GLU A 196 -7.47 -17.17 12.53
N GLN A 197 -6.57 -16.18 12.56
CA GLN A 197 -6.00 -15.67 13.81
C GLN A 197 -6.95 -14.71 14.54
N GLY A 198 -8.02 -14.28 13.89
CA GLY A 198 -9.06 -13.42 14.45
C GLY A 198 -9.19 -12.05 13.80
N ALA A 199 -8.52 -11.73 12.69
CA ALA A 199 -8.81 -10.48 11.99
C ALA A 199 -10.30 -10.49 11.55
N SER A 200 -11.02 -9.38 11.76
CA SER A 200 -12.43 -9.27 11.30
C SER A 200 -12.58 -8.52 9.99
N LEU A 201 -11.57 -7.78 9.55
CA LEU A 201 -11.57 -7.14 8.23
C LEU A 201 -10.13 -7.00 7.76
N ILE A 202 -9.87 -7.33 6.50
CA ILE A 202 -8.57 -7.13 5.87
C ILE A 202 -8.75 -6.25 4.64
N LEU A 203 -8.00 -5.15 4.59
CA LEU A 203 -7.99 -4.17 3.51
C LEU A 203 -6.58 -4.07 2.96
N CYS A 204 -6.41 -4.46 1.70
CA CYS A 204 -5.14 -4.36 1.01
C CYS A 204 -5.07 -3.10 0.12
N HIS A 205 -3.87 -2.58 -0.01
CA HIS A 205 -3.50 -1.32 -0.67
C HIS A 205 -2.42 -1.60 -1.73
N HIS A 206 -1.68 -0.57 -2.19
CA HIS A 206 -0.46 -0.69 -3.01
C HIS A 206 -0.66 -1.04 -4.49
N THR A 207 -1.60 -1.93 -4.82
CA THR A 207 -1.74 -2.41 -6.21
C THR A 207 -2.17 -1.31 -7.20
N HIS A 208 -2.55 -0.12 -6.70
CA HIS A 208 -3.06 1.03 -7.47
C HIS A 208 -4.22 0.69 -8.42
N LYS A 209 -4.93 -0.40 -8.12
CA LYS A 209 -6.12 -0.87 -8.81
C LYS A 209 -7.13 -1.38 -7.80
N VAL A 210 -8.40 -1.21 -8.12
CA VAL A 210 -9.45 -2.00 -7.46
C VAL A 210 -9.23 -3.46 -7.86
N ASN A 211 -8.96 -4.29 -6.86
CA ASN A 211 -8.62 -5.70 -7.02
C ASN A 211 -9.79 -6.58 -6.53
N SER A 212 -9.60 -7.89 -6.62
CA SER A 212 -10.53 -8.89 -6.11
C SER A 212 -10.82 -8.79 -4.61
N PHE A 213 -11.93 -9.38 -4.19
CA PHE A 213 -12.29 -9.55 -2.78
C PHE A 213 -12.91 -10.92 -2.55
N GLU A 214 -12.84 -11.39 -1.31
CA GLU A 214 -13.44 -12.65 -0.88
C GLU A 214 -14.00 -12.56 0.54
N TYR A 215 -14.83 -13.55 0.91
CA TYR A 215 -15.18 -13.82 2.29
C TYR A 215 -14.57 -15.16 2.69
N TRP A 216 -13.60 -15.15 3.60
CA TRP A 216 -12.99 -16.37 4.15
C TRP A 216 -13.46 -16.55 5.59
N ASN A 217 -14.18 -17.63 5.87
CA ASN A 217 -14.83 -17.86 7.18
C ASN A 217 -15.69 -16.65 7.64
N ASP A 218 -16.54 -16.14 6.73
CA ASP A 218 -17.39 -14.97 6.93
C ASP A 218 -16.64 -13.64 7.17
N VAL A 219 -15.31 -13.63 7.08
CA VAL A 219 -14.48 -12.43 7.20
C VAL A 219 -14.20 -11.85 5.81
N PRO A 220 -14.58 -10.58 5.54
CA PRO A 220 -14.25 -9.92 4.29
C PRO A 220 -12.75 -9.60 4.16
N ILE A 221 -12.20 -9.91 3.00
CA ILE A 221 -10.83 -9.60 2.57
C ILE A 221 -10.91 -8.88 1.24
N PHE A 222 -10.39 -7.65 1.18
CA PHE A 222 -10.27 -6.87 -0.06
C PHE A 222 -8.80 -6.79 -0.46
N PHE A 223 -8.43 -7.30 -1.64
CA PHE A 223 -7.02 -7.42 -2.08
C PHE A 223 -6.47 -6.15 -2.76
N GLY A 224 -7.26 -5.09 -2.86
CA GLY A 224 -6.83 -3.82 -3.40
C GLY A 224 -7.98 -2.83 -3.50
N LEU A 225 -7.90 -1.72 -2.76
CA LEU A 225 -8.91 -0.68 -2.80
C LEU A 225 -8.69 0.35 -3.92
N GLY A 226 -7.57 0.31 -4.63
CA GLY A 226 -7.21 1.31 -5.65
C GLY A 226 -6.74 2.63 -5.05
N ASN A 227 -6.74 3.67 -5.88
CA ASN A 227 -6.26 5.00 -5.51
C ASN A 227 -7.44 5.93 -5.26
N PHE A 228 -7.63 6.31 -4.00
CA PHE A 228 -8.68 7.25 -3.64
C PHE A 228 -8.38 8.65 -4.16
N ILE A 229 -7.34 9.31 -3.65
CA ILE A 229 -6.87 10.59 -4.21
C ILE A 229 -5.38 10.45 -4.43
N PHE A 230 -4.98 10.25 -5.69
CA PHE A 230 -3.59 10.14 -6.10
C PHE A 230 -3.36 10.92 -7.41
N ASN A 231 -3.45 12.25 -7.33
CA ASN A 231 -3.55 13.17 -8.47
C ASN A 231 -2.21 13.47 -9.18
N LYS A 232 -1.61 12.43 -9.74
CA LYS A 232 -0.44 12.53 -10.62
C LYS A 232 -0.86 12.94 -12.05
N THR A 233 -0.07 13.83 -12.66
CA THR A 233 -0.38 14.60 -13.88
C THR A 233 -0.75 13.79 -15.14
N GLU A 234 -0.30 12.54 -15.28
CA GLU A 234 -0.77 11.66 -16.36
C GLU A 234 -1.00 10.25 -15.82
N SER A 235 -2.27 9.86 -15.69
CA SER A 235 -2.65 8.58 -15.11
C SER A 235 -3.78 7.89 -15.89
N THR A 236 -3.73 6.56 -15.94
CA THR A 236 -4.72 5.70 -16.61
C THR A 236 -6.10 5.81 -15.92
N ASN A 237 -7.15 5.25 -16.52
CA ASN A 237 -8.47 5.21 -15.85
C ASN A 237 -8.41 4.46 -14.52
N CYS A 238 -7.74 3.30 -14.48
CA CYS A 238 -7.63 2.48 -13.27
C CYS A 238 -6.83 3.15 -12.14
N TRP A 239 -5.89 4.03 -12.46
CA TRP A 239 -5.18 4.84 -11.45
C TRP A 239 -6.07 5.86 -10.75
N ARG A 240 -7.19 6.24 -11.36
CA ARG A 240 -8.14 7.23 -10.84
C ARG A 240 -9.37 6.57 -10.21
N GLU A 241 -9.32 5.25 -10.00
CA GLU A 241 -10.40 4.46 -9.44
C GLU A 241 -10.08 4.03 -8.02
N SER A 242 -11.08 4.14 -7.15
CA SER A 242 -11.04 3.61 -5.78
C SER A 242 -12.32 2.93 -5.43
N LEU A 243 -12.20 1.80 -4.78
CA LEU A 243 -13.24 1.20 -3.97
C LEU A 243 -13.37 2.00 -2.67
N VAL A 244 -14.60 2.38 -2.34
CA VAL A 244 -15.00 2.92 -1.05
C VAL A 244 -15.95 1.95 -0.39
N LEU A 245 -15.61 1.51 0.82
CA LEU A 245 -16.40 0.59 1.61
C LEU A 245 -17.04 1.34 2.77
N THR A 246 -18.37 1.26 2.88
CA THR A 246 -19.07 1.72 4.08
C THR A 246 -19.40 0.50 4.93
N ILE A 247 -18.86 0.45 6.15
CA ILE A 247 -19.02 -0.70 7.04
C ILE A 247 -19.68 -0.25 8.34
N GLU A 248 -20.72 -0.98 8.73
CA GLU A 248 -21.33 -0.88 10.04
C GLU A 248 -20.75 -1.94 10.97
N PHE A 249 -20.26 -1.50 12.13
CA PHE A 249 -19.76 -2.35 13.20
C PHE A 249 -20.73 -2.37 14.37
N SER A 250 -21.05 -3.59 14.82
CA SER A 250 -21.63 -3.89 16.13
C SER A 250 -20.54 -4.51 17.02
N LYS A 251 -20.84 -4.84 18.29
CA LYS A 251 -19.86 -5.50 19.17
C LYS A 251 -19.41 -6.88 18.68
N SER A 252 -20.29 -7.63 18.03
CA SER A 252 -20.05 -9.04 17.70
C SER A 252 -20.02 -9.32 16.20
N SER A 253 -20.35 -8.33 15.38
CA SER A 253 -20.44 -8.47 13.93
C SER A 253 -20.10 -7.18 13.20
N LEU A 254 -19.89 -7.30 11.90
CA LEU A 254 -19.82 -6.17 10.99
C LEU A 254 -20.67 -6.48 9.75
N SER A 255 -21.10 -5.44 9.06
CA SER A 255 -21.86 -5.51 7.82
C SER A 255 -21.30 -4.51 6.82
N VAL A 256 -20.95 -4.97 5.62
CA VAL A 256 -20.61 -4.07 4.50
C VAL A 256 -21.92 -3.49 3.98
N LEU A 257 -22.20 -2.22 4.30
CA LEU A 257 -23.42 -1.51 3.87
C LEU A 257 -23.35 -1.10 2.40
N SER A 258 -22.16 -0.69 1.94
CA SER A 258 -21.93 -0.32 0.56
C SER A 258 -20.50 -0.62 0.13
N SER A 259 -20.33 -0.87 -1.16
CA SER A 259 -19.05 -1.09 -1.83
C SER A 259 -19.12 -0.38 -3.18
N ASN A 260 -18.76 0.89 -3.21
CA ASN A 260 -18.89 1.74 -4.39
C ASN A 260 -17.52 1.97 -5.01
N VAL A 261 -17.40 1.85 -6.33
CA VAL A 261 -16.21 2.30 -7.03
C VAL A 261 -16.45 3.70 -7.52
N ILE A 262 -15.57 4.64 -7.17
CA ILE A 262 -15.57 5.98 -7.73
C ILE A 262 -14.42 6.12 -8.73
N ARG A 263 -14.62 6.95 -9.75
CA ARG A 263 -13.59 7.30 -10.71
C ARG A 263 -13.51 8.81 -10.86
N PHE A 264 -12.36 9.38 -10.50
CA PHE A 264 -12.08 10.79 -10.75
C PHE A 264 -11.88 11.05 -12.23
N ASN A 265 -12.27 12.22 -12.73
CA ASN A 265 -11.88 12.67 -14.06
C ASN A 265 -10.37 12.96 -14.13
N LYS A 266 -9.81 13.20 -15.32
CA LYS A 266 -8.35 13.32 -15.51
C LYS A 266 -7.71 14.44 -14.68
N ASN A 267 -8.47 15.49 -14.38
CA ASN A 267 -8.00 16.68 -13.69
C ASN A 267 -8.42 16.70 -12.21
N TYR A 268 -9.05 15.63 -11.71
CA TYR A 268 -9.60 15.56 -10.35
C TYR A 268 -10.57 16.70 -10.01
N THR A 269 -11.27 17.25 -11.01
CA THR A 269 -12.29 18.31 -10.81
C THR A 269 -13.70 17.76 -10.62
N ASP A 270 -13.88 16.46 -10.84
CA ASP A 270 -15.15 15.76 -10.65
C ASP A 270 -14.94 14.24 -10.55
N PHE A 271 -15.96 13.50 -10.12
CA PHE A 271 -15.96 12.03 -10.09
C PHE A 271 -17.33 11.42 -10.43
N ASP A 272 -17.28 10.19 -10.95
CA ASP A 272 -18.45 9.37 -11.26
C ASP A 272 -18.42 8.07 -10.44
N PHE A 273 -19.60 7.52 -10.14
CA PHE A 273 -19.73 6.15 -9.65
C PHE A 273 -19.59 5.17 -10.83
N VAL A 274 -18.83 4.10 -10.64
CA VAL A 274 -18.58 3.08 -11.66
C VAL A 274 -19.21 1.76 -11.25
N ASP A 275 -20.23 1.35 -11.99
CA ASP A 275 -20.91 0.08 -11.78
C ASP A 275 -20.10 -1.11 -12.33
N GLY A 276 -20.33 -2.29 -11.75
CA GLY A 276 -19.88 -3.58 -12.31
C GLY A 276 -18.42 -3.97 -12.05
N VAL A 277 -17.57 -3.04 -11.60
CA VAL A 277 -16.14 -3.33 -11.29
C VAL A 277 -16.00 -4.39 -10.21
N LEU A 278 -16.81 -4.32 -9.14
CA LEU A 278 -16.77 -5.30 -8.05
C LEU A 278 -17.45 -6.64 -8.39
N ASN A 279 -18.49 -6.62 -9.24
CA ASN A 279 -19.22 -7.85 -9.57
C ASN A 279 -18.35 -8.86 -10.33
N ALA A 280 -17.30 -8.39 -11.02
CA ALA A 280 -16.29 -9.25 -11.65
C ALA A 280 -15.13 -9.63 -10.69
N ALA A 281 -15.08 -9.02 -9.50
CA ALA A 281 -13.94 -9.06 -8.58
C ALA A 281 -14.16 -10.02 -7.39
N TYR A 282 -15.35 -10.62 -7.23
CA TYR A 282 -15.57 -11.62 -6.18
C TYR A 282 -14.91 -12.96 -6.53
N ILE A 283 -14.01 -13.42 -5.66
CA ILE A 283 -13.26 -14.67 -5.85
C ILE A 283 -13.28 -15.47 -4.54
N ASN A 284 -14.38 -16.15 -4.21
CA ASN A 284 -14.36 -17.14 -3.13
C ASN A 284 -14.13 -18.52 -3.73
N ARG A 285 -12.86 -18.87 -3.94
CA ARG A 285 -12.43 -20.04 -4.72
C ARG A 285 -11.31 -20.82 -4.05
N ASP A 286 -11.10 -22.05 -4.51
CA ASP A 286 -9.96 -22.86 -4.10
C ASP A 286 -8.63 -22.15 -4.46
N ILE A 287 -7.58 -22.38 -3.67
CA ILE A 287 -6.27 -21.76 -3.88
C ILE A 287 -5.65 -22.17 -5.22
N GLU A 288 -5.97 -23.35 -5.76
CA GLU A 288 -5.48 -23.80 -7.07
C GLU A 288 -6.05 -22.95 -8.22
N GLU A 289 -7.26 -22.41 -8.07
CA GLU A 289 -7.83 -21.50 -9.06
C GLU A 289 -7.10 -20.16 -9.07
N TYR A 290 -6.78 -19.61 -7.89
CA TYR A 290 -5.93 -18.43 -7.77
C TYR A 290 -4.56 -18.64 -8.42
N LYS A 291 -3.95 -19.82 -8.24
CA LYS A 291 -2.67 -20.14 -8.89
C LYS A 291 -2.78 -20.11 -10.41
N LEU A 292 -3.87 -20.62 -10.97
CA LEU A 292 -4.08 -20.62 -12.42
C LEU A 292 -4.31 -19.20 -12.96
N GLU A 293 -5.14 -18.40 -12.30
CA GLU A 293 -5.38 -17.00 -12.70
C GLU A 293 -4.10 -16.15 -12.59
N TRP A 294 -3.37 -16.31 -11.49
CA TRP A 294 -2.08 -15.68 -11.30
C TRP A 294 -1.09 -16.07 -12.41
N GLN A 295 -1.00 -17.36 -12.76
CA GLN A 295 -0.16 -17.81 -13.88
C GLN A 295 -0.58 -17.15 -15.20
N ASN A 296 -1.87 -17.03 -15.46
CA ASN A 296 -2.38 -16.38 -16.67
C ASN A 296 -2.03 -14.88 -16.70
N GLU A 297 -2.20 -14.17 -15.58
CA GLU A 297 -1.82 -12.77 -15.43
C GLU A 297 -0.32 -12.56 -15.69
N ILE A 298 0.53 -13.36 -15.03
CA ILE A 298 1.98 -13.29 -15.20
C ILE A 298 2.40 -13.64 -16.63
N ASN A 299 1.76 -14.61 -17.28
CA ASN A 299 2.05 -14.96 -18.66
C ASN A 299 1.73 -13.82 -19.63
N GLN A 300 0.66 -13.05 -19.40
CA GLN A 300 0.32 -11.88 -20.21
C GLN A 300 1.35 -10.75 -20.04
N GLN A 301 1.99 -10.68 -18.87
CA GLN A 301 2.96 -9.63 -18.52
C GLN A 301 4.41 -10.15 -18.43
N LEU A 302 4.70 -11.33 -18.99
CA LEU A 302 5.96 -12.05 -18.76
C LEU A 302 7.19 -11.21 -19.14
N ASP A 303 7.18 -10.64 -20.35
CA ASP A 303 8.28 -9.81 -20.84
C ASP A 303 8.47 -8.54 -20.01
N PHE A 304 7.38 -7.96 -19.49
CA PHE A 304 7.43 -6.79 -18.61
C PHE A 304 8.13 -7.14 -17.31
N HIS A 305 7.71 -8.20 -16.63
CA HIS A 305 8.32 -8.67 -15.37
C HIS A 305 9.78 -9.09 -15.55
N LEU A 306 10.13 -9.84 -16.60
CA LEU A 306 11.53 -10.15 -16.85
C LEU A 306 12.36 -8.89 -17.11
N SER A 307 11.76 -7.85 -17.71
CA SER A 307 12.47 -6.60 -17.93
C SER A 307 12.77 -5.83 -16.64
N THR A 308 12.00 -5.99 -15.56
CA THR A 308 12.25 -5.29 -14.29
C THR A 308 13.50 -5.81 -13.59
N VAL A 309 13.77 -7.12 -13.71
CA VAL A 309 14.98 -7.77 -13.17
C VAL A 309 16.15 -7.84 -14.16
N SER A 310 16.06 -7.13 -15.29
CA SER A 310 17.12 -7.10 -16.30
C SER A 310 18.31 -6.24 -15.84
N PRO A 311 19.56 -6.71 -15.97
CA PRO A 311 20.76 -5.89 -15.75
C PRO A 311 20.82 -4.62 -16.61
N LEU A 312 20.08 -4.56 -17.73
CA LEU A 312 19.98 -3.35 -18.55
C LEU A 312 19.34 -2.18 -17.80
N GLN A 313 18.66 -2.42 -16.68
CA GLN A 313 18.12 -1.36 -15.83
C GLN A 313 19.22 -0.45 -15.23
N SER A 314 20.45 -0.95 -15.11
CA SER A 314 21.60 -0.14 -14.68
C SER A 314 22.02 0.95 -15.68
N ILE A 315 21.59 0.85 -16.95
CA ILE A 315 21.92 1.81 -18.00
C ILE A 315 21.04 3.04 -17.88
N THR A 316 21.56 4.12 -17.31
CA THR A 316 20.81 5.38 -17.04
C THR A 316 20.22 6.03 -18.29
N ASN A 317 20.87 5.93 -19.45
CA ASN A 317 20.35 6.49 -20.70
C ASN A 317 19.15 5.67 -21.21
N ARG A 318 17.95 6.26 -21.10
CA ARG A 318 16.68 5.63 -21.50
C ARG A 318 16.63 5.22 -22.98
N TYR A 319 17.24 6.01 -23.87
CA TYR A 319 17.23 5.72 -25.30
C TYR A 319 18.16 4.56 -25.64
N LEU A 320 19.34 4.52 -25.03
CA LEU A 320 20.26 3.38 -25.16
C LEU A 320 19.64 2.11 -24.60
N ARG A 321 19.05 2.18 -23.40
CA ARG A 321 18.33 1.06 -22.77
C ARG A 321 17.21 0.55 -23.68
N PHE A 322 16.39 1.45 -24.22
CA PHE A 322 15.33 1.12 -25.16
C PHE A 322 15.88 0.46 -26.43
N PHE A 323 16.94 1.01 -27.02
CA PHE A 323 17.58 0.47 -28.21
C PHE A 323 18.13 -0.95 -27.98
N LEU A 324 18.81 -1.19 -26.86
CA LEU A 324 19.32 -2.52 -26.50
C LEU A 324 18.20 -3.52 -26.25
N LYS A 325 17.10 -3.10 -25.58
CA LYS A 325 15.90 -3.93 -25.44
C LYS A 325 15.32 -4.30 -26.82
N LYS A 326 15.22 -3.32 -27.74
CA LYS A 326 14.70 -3.52 -29.10
C LYS A 326 15.59 -4.44 -29.95
N LEU A 327 16.91 -4.41 -29.75
CA LEU A 327 17.85 -5.35 -30.37
C LEU A 327 17.77 -6.77 -29.80
N GLY A 328 16.91 -7.04 -28.81
CA GLY A 328 16.74 -8.35 -28.22
C GLY A 328 17.87 -8.73 -27.25
N VAL A 329 18.66 -7.78 -26.76
CA VAL A 329 19.74 -8.03 -25.80
C VAL A 329 19.21 -8.70 -24.52
N ASN A 330 17.99 -8.36 -24.10
CA ASN A 330 17.32 -9.07 -23.00
C ASN A 330 17.22 -10.59 -23.24
N LYS A 331 16.90 -11.04 -24.47
CA LYS A 331 16.80 -12.47 -24.78
C LYS A 331 18.15 -13.19 -24.68
N LEU A 332 19.26 -12.49 -24.92
CA LEU A 332 20.62 -13.02 -24.74
C LEU A 332 20.99 -13.13 -23.26
N ILE A 333 20.59 -12.14 -22.46
CA ILE A 333 20.81 -12.12 -21.00
C ILE A 333 20.00 -13.22 -20.33
N PHE A 334 18.69 -13.32 -20.63
CA PHE A 334 17.78 -14.34 -20.09
C PHE A 334 17.93 -15.69 -20.80
N ASN A 335 19.17 -16.18 -20.90
CA ASN A 335 19.45 -17.55 -21.28
C ASN A 335 19.18 -18.52 -20.11
N SER A 336 19.17 -19.81 -20.39
CA SER A 336 18.86 -20.86 -19.41
C SER A 336 19.73 -20.81 -18.15
N ARG A 337 21.02 -20.43 -18.27
CA ARG A 337 21.93 -20.33 -17.12
C ARG A 337 21.54 -19.17 -16.21
N TYR A 338 21.31 -17.98 -16.78
CA TYR A 338 20.92 -16.80 -16.00
C TYR A 338 19.55 -16.96 -15.34
N ILE A 339 18.57 -17.52 -16.06
CA ILE A 339 17.25 -17.83 -15.49
C ILE A 339 17.38 -18.84 -14.34
N SER A 340 18.16 -19.90 -14.52
CA SER A 340 18.38 -20.90 -13.46
C SER A 340 19.07 -20.29 -12.23
N PHE A 341 20.02 -19.37 -12.44
CA PHE A 341 20.67 -18.63 -11.37
C PHE A 341 19.68 -17.75 -10.61
N LEU A 342 18.94 -16.89 -11.31
CA LEU A 342 17.92 -16.03 -10.68
C LEU A 342 16.89 -16.84 -9.90
N ARG A 343 16.39 -17.94 -10.49
CA ARG A 343 15.46 -18.84 -9.80
C ARG A 343 16.08 -19.42 -8.52
N THR A 344 17.36 -19.79 -8.54
CA THR A 344 18.05 -20.31 -7.35
C THR A 344 18.13 -19.25 -6.25
N VAL A 345 18.49 -18.01 -6.60
CA VAL A 345 18.56 -16.89 -5.65
C VAL A 345 17.19 -16.55 -5.07
N LEU A 346 16.12 -16.60 -5.87
CA LEU A 346 14.79 -16.18 -5.45
C LEU A 346 13.99 -17.26 -4.69
N VAL A 347 14.22 -18.55 -4.98
CA VAL A 347 13.48 -19.68 -4.39
C VAL A 347 14.13 -20.21 -3.12
N ASN A 348 15.46 -20.14 -3.00
CA ASN A 348 16.14 -20.62 -1.80
C ASN A 348 16.18 -19.50 -0.76
N ASP A 349 15.44 -19.66 0.35
CA ASP A 349 15.32 -18.65 1.41
C ASP A 349 16.67 -18.19 1.96
N SER A 350 17.56 -19.12 2.28
CA SER A 350 18.87 -18.79 2.85
C SER A 350 19.75 -18.01 1.87
N ILE A 351 19.75 -18.40 0.59
CA ILE A 351 20.49 -17.67 -0.46
C ILE A 351 19.87 -16.29 -0.69
N ARG A 352 18.54 -16.20 -0.72
CA ARG A 352 17.80 -14.94 -0.89
C ARG A 352 18.14 -13.96 0.22
N SER A 353 18.01 -14.38 1.48
CA SER A 353 18.31 -13.55 2.65
C SER A 353 19.77 -13.09 2.67
N ALA A 354 20.72 -13.99 2.44
CA ALA A 354 22.15 -13.64 2.38
C ALA A 354 22.45 -12.67 1.22
N THR A 355 21.77 -12.82 0.08
CA THR A 355 21.93 -11.94 -1.08
C THR A 355 21.39 -10.55 -0.80
N ILE A 356 20.22 -10.43 -0.16
CA ILE A 356 19.65 -9.15 0.24
C ILE A 356 20.62 -8.42 1.18
N GLU A 357 21.09 -9.09 2.23
CA GLU A 357 22.02 -8.49 3.20
C GLU A 357 23.33 -8.03 2.54
N ALA A 358 23.90 -8.85 1.64
CA ALA A 358 25.10 -8.46 0.90
C ALA A 358 24.88 -7.26 -0.03
N LEU A 359 23.71 -7.15 -0.67
CA LEU A 359 23.35 -6.01 -1.52
C LEU A 359 23.15 -4.73 -0.69
N GLU A 360 22.51 -4.83 0.48
CA GLU A 360 22.30 -3.70 1.38
C GLU A 360 23.64 -3.13 1.89
N GLN A 361 24.54 -3.99 2.35
CA GLN A 361 25.89 -3.56 2.76
C GLN A 361 26.65 -2.87 1.62
N LYS A 362 26.49 -3.33 0.38
CA LYS A 362 27.10 -2.69 -0.79
C LYS A 362 26.49 -1.33 -1.10
N LEU A 363 25.17 -1.18 -0.97
CA LEU A 363 24.47 0.09 -1.16
C LEU A 363 24.91 1.13 -0.12
N GLU A 364 25.01 0.75 1.16
CA GLU A 364 25.48 1.63 2.23
C GLU A 364 26.90 2.15 1.96
N ILE A 365 27.80 1.30 1.45
CA ILE A 365 29.15 1.73 1.06
C ILE A 365 29.10 2.77 -0.06
N ILE A 366 28.28 2.54 -1.09
CA ILE A 366 28.13 3.45 -2.23
C ILE A 366 27.54 4.81 -1.79
N GLU A 367 26.53 4.79 -0.93
CA GLU A 367 25.89 5.98 -0.39
C GLU A 367 26.87 6.84 0.42
N ASN A 368 27.66 6.19 1.29
CA ASN A 368 28.69 6.87 2.09
C ASN A 368 29.79 7.49 1.21
N GLU A 369 30.25 6.77 0.18
CA GLU A 369 31.22 7.30 -0.78
C GLU A 369 30.66 8.50 -1.56
N SER A 370 29.39 8.45 -1.96
CA SER A 370 28.74 9.53 -2.72
C SER A 370 28.52 10.79 -1.87
N SER A 371 28.22 10.62 -0.58
CA SER A 371 28.03 11.71 0.39
C SER A 371 29.34 12.41 0.73
N SER A 372 30.47 11.69 0.69
CA SER A 372 31.81 12.26 0.90
C SER A 372 32.35 13.11 -0.27
N ARG A 373 31.67 13.07 -1.43
CA ARG A 373 32.06 13.78 -2.66
C ARG A 373 31.21 15.02 -2.96
N LYS A 374 30.17 15.30 -2.16
CA LYS A 374 29.40 16.54 -2.18
C LYS A 374 29.87 17.45 -1.06
#